data_AF-A0A2S6PL69-F1
#
_entry.id   AF-A0A2S6PL69-F1
#
_cell.length_a   1.000
_cell.length_b   1.000
_cell.length_c   1.000
_cell.angle_alpha   90.00
_cell.angle_beta   90.00
_cell.angle_gamma   90.00
#
_symmetry.space_group_name_H-M   'P 1'
#
loop_
_entity.id
_entity.type
_entity.pdbx_description
1 polymer ?
#
loop_
_entity_poly.entity_id
_entity_poly.type
_entity_poly.pdbx_seq_one_letter_code
_entity_poly.pdbx_strand_id
1 'polypeptide(L)'
;MGWWAAVRRARDLLRGDGSATGRRDRTEHGVEGAGGRLRRADSGVRECARSGGRRDGAGPRDVLSEPPANGGRTGTALQTKGWGRRVTPYYSPNPVPSGVHARNTPTGGPAAPAAPLPSGRNQVLLSELLGIPGLGLTPLLPAGRDRRVTGVYTTDLPDPGRYLDGGELVLTSTTWYREPRDADVFVAALASAGAAALVAGSAAVGELPGALTDACERQALPLLAVGDDVSYAALTETVLAALAGPVGRSPGAGLHRGLVASMASGAGAEGLVEVLARSTGVHCAVLSATGRPTAGTVPDVSPHHLRRSLRVAFAAGAFPSVQPLPGGGHLTFLPVQSPVAHRPPAGYLAAAGDHRDWAPGIADAAAEVCALLALDGVARQERRRIEERLLRESVDLLREGRTEPAAGRLRSLGLDLETPPAVAYVTTTGRPYGTELAAVILDDVHEQIPGCSAPFAAADGHLMFVPTSGNGGRDDTLSGLLAETARRLGPFLVHGWAAIGVSGPSTGQDGLRRALEEARHAQRVARLGTGPVRVAGTEALSSHLMLLAAVPDEVRLMYRERLIGVLERYDAEHHSDLVGTLSAFLDASGSWQRCAQQLHVHVNTLRYRLQRVEQLTGHSLATLHDRVDFCLALGIR
;
A
#
# COMPACT_ATOMS: atom_id res chain seq x y z
N MET A 1 -1.41 -19.43 40.88
CA MET A 1 -1.23 -19.23 42.34
C MET A 1 0.24 -19.14 42.81
N GLY A 2 1.26 -19.42 41.99
CA GLY A 2 2.68 -19.44 42.44
C GLY A 2 3.36 -18.07 42.63
N TRP A 3 2.94 -17.03 41.90
CA TRP A 3 3.59 -15.70 41.94
C TRP A 3 3.41 -15.00 43.30
N TRP A 4 2.21 -15.05 43.87
CA TRP A 4 1.93 -14.48 45.19
C TRP A 4 2.68 -15.17 46.34
N ALA A 5 3.09 -16.43 46.19
CA ALA A 5 3.91 -17.14 47.18
C ALA A 5 5.41 -16.79 47.06
N ALA A 6 5.87 -16.36 45.89
CA ALA A 6 7.23 -15.87 45.67
C ALA A 6 7.39 -14.43 46.20
N VAL A 7 6.40 -13.57 45.94
CA VAL A 7 6.36 -12.19 46.46
C VAL A 7 6.26 -12.16 47.99
N ARG A 8 5.48 -13.07 48.59
CA ARG A 8 5.39 -13.18 50.06
C ARG A 8 6.71 -13.62 50.70
N ARG A 9 7.42 -14.58 50.09
CA ARG A 9 8.76 -15.01 50.54
C ARG A 9 9.82 -13.91 50.43
N ALA A 10 9.79 -13.12 49.36
CA ALA A 10 10.69 -11.96 49.23
C ALA A 10 10.38 -10.87 50.28
N ARG A 11 9.09 -10.67 50.61
CA ARG A 11 8.64 -9.74 51.66
C ARG A 11 9.07 -10.18 53.07
N ASP A 12 9.09 -11.48 53.33
CA ASP A 12 9.47 -12.02 54.65
C ASP A 12 11.00 -12.03 54.83
N LEU A 13 11.77 -12.18 53.74
CA LEU A 13 13.24 -12.07 53.73
C LEU A 13 13.73 -10.63 54.01
N LEU A 14 12.98 -9.61 53.63
CA LEU A 14 13.35 -8.20 53.86
C LEU A 14 12.96 -7.68 55.26
N ARG A 15 12.23 -8.47 56.07
CA ARG A 15 11.79 -8.09 57.43
C ARG A 15 12.60 -8.74 58.55
N GLY A 16 13.49 -9.67 58.24
CA GLY A 16 14.28 -10.38 59.22
C GLY A 16 15.74 -9.93 59.20
N ASP A 17 16.08 -8.91 59.97
CA ASP A 17 17.40 -8.91 60.60
C ASP A 17 17.36 -8.22 61.97
N GLY A 18 17.69 -9.00 62.98
CA GLY A 18 17.61 -8.61 64.39
C GLY A 18 17.96 -9.77 65.31
N SER A 19 19.26 -9.90 65.58
CA SER A 19 19.89 -10.70 66.63
C SER A 19 20.15 -12.19 66.33
N ALA A 20 21.43 -12.54 66.06
CA ALA A 20 22.21 -13.42 66.93
C ALA A 20 23.64 -13.63 66.37
N THR A 21 24.58 -12.97 67.05
CA THR A 21 25.98 -13.35 67.29
C THR A 21 26.44 -14.77 66.91
N GLY A 22 27.38 -14.83 65.97
CA GLY A 22 28.68 -15.52 66.05
C GLY A 22 28.77 -17.02 66.35
N ARG A 23 29.31 -17.80 65.38
CA ARG A 23 30.52 -18.63 65.59
C ARG A 23 31.12 -19.09 64.26
N ARG A 24 32.44 -18.97 64.16
CA ARG A 24 33.29 -19.58 63.13
C ARG A 24 33.20 -21.11 63.25
N ASP A 25 33.21 -21.82 62.13
CA ASP A 25 34.18 -22.91 61.97
C ASP A 25 34.50 -23.22 60.51
N ARG A 26 35.80 -23.47 60.31
CA ARG A 26 36.43 -24.01 59.10
C ARG A 26 36.23 -25.52 59.06
N THR A 27 36.13 -26.10 57.87
CA THR A 27 36.88 -27.33 57.52
C THR A 27 36.95 -27.54 56.02
N GLU A 28 38.14 -27.92 55.59
CA GLU A 28 38.61 -28.30 54.27
C GLU A 28 38.31 -29.78 53.94
N HIS A 29 38.73 -30.18 52.73
CA HIS A 29 38.86 -31.54 52.16
C HIS A 29 37.60 -32.11 51.50
N GLY A 30 37.64 -32.75 50.32
CA GLY A 30 38.75 -33.19 49.48
C GLY A 30 38.32 -34.44 48.70
N VAL A 31 38.54 -34.41 47.37
CA VAL A 31 39.08 -35.49 46.50
C VAL A 31 38.34 -36.83 46.29
N GLU A 32 38.25 -37.22 45.01
CA GLU A 32 38.08 -38.58 44.39
C GLU A 32 36.78 -39.38 44.67
N GLY A 33 36.21 -40.18 43.77
CA GLY A 33 36.59 -40.66 42.43
C GLY A 33 35.81 -41.95 42.11
N ALA A 34 35.45 -42.12 40.83
CA ALA A 34 35.11 -43.37 40.12
C ALA A 34 33.81 -44.16 40.41
N GLY A 35 33.19 -44.66 39.32
CA GLY A 35 32.36 -45.88 39.33
C GLY A 35 31.08 -45.83 38.51
N GLY A 36 31.15 -46.15 37.21
CA GLY A 36 29.99 -46.10 36.31
C GLY A 36 29.01 -47.28 36.38
N ARG A 37 27.89 -47.16 35.66
CA ARG A 37 27.35 -48.18 34.73
C ARG A 37 26.06 -47.72 34.04
N LEU A 38 25.97 -48.11 32.76
CA LEU A 38 24.84 -47.99 31.83
C LEU A 38 23.53 -48.57 32.37
N ARG A 39 22.40 -48.02 31.91
CA ARG A 39 21.34 -48.79 31.20
C ARG A 39 20.48 -47.87 30.33
N ARG A 40 20.40 -48.23 29.04
CA ARG A 40 19.40 -47.77 28.06
C ARG A 40 18.05 -48.44 28.37
N ALA A 41 16.97 -47.75 28.07
CA ALA A 41 15.68 -48.35 27.74
C ALA A 41 15.13 -47.63 26.51
N ASP A 42 15.10 -48.35 25.38
CA ASP A 42 14.38 -48.01 24.15
C ASP A 42 12.87 -48.03 24.41
N SER A 43 12.14 -47.12 23.76
CA SER A 43 10.71 -47.31 23.47
C SER A 43 10.48 -47.03 21.99
N GLY A 44 9.97 -48.06 21.32
CA GLY A 44 9.77 -48.12 19.89
C GLY A 44 8.47 -47.44 19.44
N VAL A 45 8.57 -46.87 18.24
CA VAL A 45 7.50 -46.34 17.40
C VAL A 45 6.74 -47.49 16.74
N ARG A 46 5.40 -47.39 16.67
CA ARG A 46 4.58 -47.97 15.57
C ARG A 46 3.37 -47.11 15.23
N GLU A 47 3.29 -46.76 13.95
CA GLU A 47 2.13 -46.30 13.18
C GLU A 47 1.05 -47.39 13.04
N CYS A 48 -0.23 -47.00 12.94
CA CYS A 48 -1.07 -47.15 11.73
C CYS A 48 -2.57 -46.87 11.96
N ALA A 49 -3.09 -45.90 11.19
CA ALA A 49 -4.26 -45.94 10.30
C ALA A 49 -5.67 -46.44 10.73
N ARG A 50 -6.65 -45.54 10.46
CA ARG A 50 -7.97 -45.68 9.79
C ARG A 50 -9.16 -46.37 10.49
N SER A 51 -10.26 -45.60 10.56
CA SER A 51 -11.68 -45.88 10.19
C SER A 51 -12.57 -44.99 11.10
N GLY A 52 -13.61 -44.27 10.68
CA GLY A 52 -14.69 -44.59 9.75
C GLY A 52 -15.97 -44.83 10.56
N GLY A 53 -16.94 -43.90 10.60
CA GLY A 53 -18.21 -44.14 11.31
C GLY A 53 -19.18 -42.96 11.35
N ARG A 54 -20.24 -43.05 10.53
CA ARG A 54 -21.48 -42.24 10.55
C ARG A 54 -22.40 -42.63 11.71
N ARG A 55 -23.29 -41.70 12.13
CA ARG A 55 -24.77 -41.82 12.36
C ARG A 55 -25.27 -40.56 13.09
N ASP A 56 -26.24 -39.84 12.50
CA ASP A 56 -27.70 -39.80 12.84
C ASP A 56 -27.94 -39.39 14.31
N GLY A 57 -28.77 -38.43 14.72
CA GLY A 57 -29.89 -37.68 14.13
C GLY A 57 -30.83 -37.28 15.29
N ALA A 58 -31.73 -36.30 15.05
CA ALA A 58 -32.87 -35.85 15.86
C ALA A 58 -32.69 -34.70 16.89
N GLY A 59 -33.43 -33.60 16.67
CA GLY A 59 -33.72 -32.51 17.63
C GLY A 59 -34.80 -32.91 18.67
N PRO A 60 -35.67 -32.02 19.24
CA PRO A 60 -36.02 -30.65 18.80
C PRO A 60 -36.27 -29.61 19.95
N ARG A 61 -36.65 -28.37 19.53
CA ARG A 61 -37.69 -27.45 20.09
C ARG A 61 -37.27 -26.04 20.52
N ASP A 62 -38.00 -25.10 19.91
CA ASP A 62 -38.16 -23.68 20.17
C ASP A 62 -38.66 -23.36 21.58
N VAL A 63 -38.21 -22.23 22.12
CA VAL A 63 -39.00 -21.40 23.05
C VAL A 63 -38.79 -19.92 22.70
N LEU A 64 -39.91 -19.27 22.37
CA LEU A 64 -40.11 -17.85 22.17
C LEU A 64 -39.88 -17.07 23.49
N SER A 65 -39.34 -15.85 23.39
CA SER A 65 -39.51 -14.84 24.44
C SER A 65 -39.52 -13.44 23.81
N GLU A 66 -40.70 -12.81 23.81
CA GLU A 66 -40.88 -11.38 23.57
C GLU A 66 -40.45 -10.57 24.82
N PRO A 67 -40.10 -9.29 24.65
CA PRO A 67 -40.30 -8.27 25.68
C PRO A 67 -41.32 -7.19 25.23
N PRO A 68 -41.91 -6.44 26.18
CA PRO A 68 -43.18 -5.74 25.97
C PRO A 68 -43.04 -4.36 25.32
N ALA A 69 -44.14 -3.96 24.66
CA ALA A 69 -44.39 -2.62 24.16
C ALA A 69 -45.16 -1.75 25.18
N ASN A 70 -44.67 -0.52 25.39
CA ASN A 70 -45.44 0.72 25.60
C ASN A 70 -44.39 1.84 25.62
N GLY A 71 -44.28 2.72 24.62
CA GLY A 71 -45.25 3.77 24.25
C GLY A 71 -44.83 5.05 24.99
N GLY A 72 -44.44 6.17 24.36
CA GLY A 72 -44.26 6.56 22.98
C GLY A 72 -43.84 8.04 22.90
N ARG A 73 -43.39 8.46 21.70
CA ARG A 73 -43.28 9.86 21.18
C ARG A 73 -42.26 10.75 21.90
N THR A 74 -41.35 11.50 21.27
CA THR A 74 -41.17 12.10 19.94
C THR A 74 -39.65 12.23 19.71
N GLY A 75 -39.04 11.90 18.57
CA GLY A 75 -39.13 12.66 17.31
C GLY A 75 -37.71 12.89 16.77
N THR A 76 -37.61 12.95 15.44
CA THR A 76 -36.46 13.32 14.59
C THR A 76 -35.33 12.29 14.38
N ALA A 77 -35.32 11.82 13.12
CA ALA A 77 -34.43 10.86 12.49
C ALA A 77 -33.11 11.49 12.03
N LEU A 78 -32.07 10.67 11.95
CA LEU A 78 -31.21 10.50 10.77
C LEU A 78 -30.30 9.29 10.99
N GLN A 79 -30.66 8.17 10.34
CA GLN A 79 -29.91 6.92 10.37
C GLN A 79 -28.71 6.98 9.42
N THR A 80 -27.56 6.61 9.97
CA THR A 80 -26.36 6.13 9.28
C THR A 80 -26.48 4.60 9.07
N LYS A 81 -26.34 4.13 7.83
CA LYS A 81 -25.97 2.75 7.46
C LYS A 81 -25.08 2.86 6.21
N GLY A 82 -23.85 2.37 6.17
CA GLY A 82 -23.43 1.01 6.49
C GLY A 82 -23.36 0.21 5.18
N TRP A 83 -22.38 0.49 4.32
CA TRP A 83 -22.19 -0.20 3.03
C TRP A 83 -21.31 -1.44 3.21
N GLY A 84 -21.94 -2.62 3.18
CA GLY A 84 -21.29 -3.88 2.84
C GLY A 84 -21.65 -4.24 1.39
N ARG A 85 -20.70 -4.14 0.46
CA ARG A 85 -20.88 -4.57 -0.93
C ARG A 85 -20.47 -6.03 -1.09
N ARG A 86 -21.45 -6.88 -1.44
CA ARG A 86 -21.24 -8.11 -2.22
C ARG A 86 -21.73 -7.86 -3.64
N VAL A 87 -20.92 -8.27 -4.60
CA VAL A 87 -21.11 -8.14 -6.06
C VAL A 87 -21.84 -9.38 -6.57
N THR A 88 -22.87 -9.21 -7.40
CA THR A 88 -23.25 -10.06 -8.57
C THR A 88 -24.50 -9.48 -9.29
N PRO A 89 -24.79 -9.85 -10.56
CA PRO A 89 -25.16 -8.92 -11.62
C PRO A 89 -26.67 -8.92 -11.94
N TYR A 90 -27.16 -7.79 -12.46
CA TYR A 90 -28.53 -7.64 -12.94
C TYR A 90 -28.64 -7.99 -14.43
N TYR A 91 -29.46 -8.99 -14.74
CA TYR A 91 -30.24 -9.08 -15.96
C TYR A 91 -31.67 -9.47 -15.56
N SER A 92 -32.66 -8.64 -15.89
CA SER A 92 -34.03 -9.13 -16.05
C SER A 92 -34.84 -8.22 -16.99
N PRO A 93 -35.64 -8.80 -17.89
CA PRO A 93 -36.34 -8.10 -18.97
C PRO A 93 -37.81 -7.83 -18.65
N ASN A 94 -38.45 -6.89 -19.36
CA ASN A 94 -39.91 -6.84 -19.56
C ASN A 94 -40.30 -5.71 -20.56
N PRO A 95 -41.53 -5.68 -21.12
CA PRO A 95 -42.04 -6.53 -22.18
C PRO A 95 -42.54 -5.72 -23.41
N VAL A 96 -42.88 -6.42 -24.49
CA VAL A 96 -43.42 -5.87 -25.75
C VAL A 96 -44.94 -5.64 -25.66
N PRO A 97 -45.51 -4.59 -26.29
CA PRO A 97 -46.90 -4.60 -26.71
C PRO A 97 -47.05 -4.73 -28.24
N SER A 98 -48.08 -5.48 -28.61
CA SER A 98 -48.44 -5.94 -29.95
C SER A 98 -49.43 -5.03 -30.68
N GLY A 99 -49.33 -5.02 -32.02
CA GLY A 99 -50.45 -4.83 -32.95
C GLY A 99 -50.57 -3.45 -33.62
N VAL A 100 -50.48 -3.38 -34.96
CA VAL A 100 -51.61 -3.41 -35.93
C VAL A 100 -51.06 -3.29 -37.36
N HIS A 101 -51.62 -4.09 -38.27
CA HIS A 101 -51.37 -4.09 -39.71
C HIS A 101 -51.89 -2.85 -40.45
N ALA A 102 -51.12 -2.33 -41.42
CA ALA A 102 -51.67 -1.71 -42.62
C ALA A 102 -50.77 -2.01 -43.83
N ARG A 103 -51.38 -2.58 -44.88
CA ARG A 103 -50.79 -2.78 -46.21
C ARG A 103 -50.69 -1.42 -46.91
N ASN A 104 -49.63 -1.20 -47.69
CA ASN A 104 -49.71 -0.38 -48.90
C ASN A 104 -48.67 -0.84 -49.93
N THR A 105 -49.16 -1.02 -51.15
CA THR A 105 -48.47 -1.39 -52.40
C THR A 105 -47.61 -0.25 -52.96
N PRO A 106 -46.67 -0.54 -53.89
CA PRO A 106 -45.62 0.40 -54.27
C PRO A 106 -46.11 1.38 -55.33
N THR A 107 -45.79 2.66 -55.17
CA THR A 107 -45.85 3.65 -56.26
C THR A 107 -44.50 4.33 -56.36
N GLY A 108 -43.95 4.32 -57.58
CA GLY A 108 -42.65 4.88 -57.90
C GLY A 108 -42.62 6.40 -57.80
N GLY A 109 -41.54 6.91 -57.21
CA GLY A 109 -41.13 8.31 -57.17
C GLY A 109 -39.63 8.38 -56.86
N PRO A 110 -38.90 9.40 -57.34
CA PRO A 110 -37.44 9.44 -57.27
C PRO A 110 -36.97 9.53 -55.81
N ALA A 111 -35.83 8.88 -55.52
CA ALA A 111 -35.23 8.78 -54.20
C ALA A 111 -35.08 10.16 -53.53
N ALA A 112 -35.70 10.32 -52.37
CA ALA A 112 -35.50 11.48 -51.49
C ALA A 112 -34.09 11.44 -50.88
N PRO A 113 -33.43 12.59 -50.67
CA PRO A 113 -32.09 12.63 -50.09
C PRO A 113 -32.11 12.13 -48.65
N ALA A 114 -31.11 11.31 -48.30
CA ALA A 114 -30.96 10.70 -46.99
C ALA A 114 -31.00 11.75 -45.86
N ALA A 115 -31.76 11.44 -44.79
CA ALA A 115 -31.84 12.27 -43.59
C ALA A 115 -30.44 12.41 -42.93
N PRO A 116 -30.13 13.54 -42.26
CA PRO A 116 -28.83 13.72 -41.63
C PRO A 116 -28.67 12.79 -40.42
N LEU A 117 -27.60 11.99 -40.43
CA LEU A 117 -27.17 11.12 -39.34
C LEU A 117 -26.75 11.94 -38.10
N PRO A 118 -26.90 11.38 -36.87
CA PRO A 118 -26.59 12.08 -35.62
C PRO A 118 -25.12 12.50 -35.54
N SER A 119 -24.92 13.76 -35.14
CA SER A 119 -23.64 14.44 -35.05
C SER A 119 -22.76 13.85 -33.93
N GLY A 120 -21.70 13.12 -34.27
CA GLY A 120 -20.74 12.63 -33.27
C GLY A 120 -19.71 11.60 -33.71
N ARG A 121 -19.81 10.97 -34.89
CA ARG A 121 -18.76 10.04 -35.39
C ARG A 121 -17.77 10.81 -36.26
N ASN A 122 -16.46 10.65 -36.02
CA ASN A 122 -15.44 11.10 -36.97
C ASN A 122 -15.65 10.41 -38.33
N GLN A 123 -15.42 11.14 -39.42
CA GLN A 123 -15.70 10.69 -40.77
C GLN A 123 -14.52 11.02 -41.68
N VAL A 124 -14.20 10.11 -42.60
CA VAL A 124 -13.14 10.29 -43.61
C VAL A 124 -13.74 10.01 -44.98
N LEU A 125 -13.34 10.74 -46.03
CA LEU A 125 -13.81 10.45 -47.37
C LEU A 125 -13.16 9.16 -47.89
N LEU A 126 -13.91 8.36 -48.65
CA LEU A 126 -13.36 7.14 -49.24
C LEU A 126 -12.16 7.42 -50.15
N SER A 127 -12.17 8.55 -50.85
CA SER A 127 -11.04 9.05 -51.64
C SER A 127 -9.78 9.32 -50.81
N GLU A 128 -9.92 9.81 -49.59
CA GLU A 128 -8.80 10.06 -48.67
C GLU A 128 -8.21 8.74 -48.16
N LEU A 129 -9.06 7.75 -47.84
CA LEU A 129 -8.61 6.41 -47.43
C LEU A 129 -7.82 5.72 -48.54
N LEU A 130 -8.29 5.79 -49.79
CA LEU A 130 -7.60 5.23 -50.95
C LEU A 130 -6.23 5.88 -51.21
N GLY A 131 -6.00 7.09 -50.69
CA GLY A 131 -4.72 7.78 -50.76
C GLY A 131 -3.68 7.32 -49.73
N ILE A 132 -4.05 6.48 -48.75
CA ILE A 132 -3.15 6.03 -47.68
C ILE A 132 -2.16 4.99 -48.25
N PRO A 133 -0.84 5.27 -48.22
CA PRO A 133 0.17 4.32 -48.69
C PRO A 133 0.12 3.02 -47.88
N GLY A 134 0.11 1.87 -48.56
CA GLY A 134 0.14 0.55 -47.91
C GLY A 134 -1.22 0.00 -47.47
N LEU A 135 -2.34 0.67 -47.76
CA LEU A 135 -3.69 0.16 -47.45
C LEU A 135 -4.09 -1.03 -48.35
N GLY A 136 -3.44 -1.21 -49.50
CA GLY A 136 -3.63 -2.35 -50.40
C GLY A 136 -5.01 -2.44 -51.05
N LEU A 137 -5.79 -1.34 -51.05
CA LEU A 137 -7.12 -1.28 -51.64
C LEU A 137 -7.07 -0.81 -53.10
N THR A 138 -7.66 -1.58 -54.01
CA THR A 138 -7.76 -1.25 -55.43
C THR A 138 -9.23 -1.09 -55.82
N PRO A 139 -9.67 0.09 -56.29
CA PRO A 139 -11.05 0.27 -56.72
C PRO A 139 -11.34 -0.48 -58.02
N LEU A 140 -12.34 -1.36 -57.98
CA LEU A 140 -12.83 -2.10 -59.16
C LEU A 140 -13.93 -1.33 -59.90
N LEU A 141 -14.64 -0.45 -59.21
CA LEU A 141 -15.66 0.43 -59.78
C LEU A 141 -15.26 1.92 -59.61
N PRO A 142 -15.55 2.78 -60.61
CA PRO A 142 -15.14 4.18 -60.58
C PRO A 142 -16.02 5.10 -59.70
N ALA A 143 -17.25 4.68 -59.38
CA ALA A 143 -18.24 5.52 -58.70
C ALA A 143 -18.11 5.54 -57.16
N GLY A 144 -18.61 6.63 -56.54
CA GLY A 144 -18.85 6.71 -55.08
C GLY A 144 -17.63 6.98 -54.19
N ARG A 145 -16.57 7.60 -54.73
CA ARG A 145 -15.36 7.99 -53.97
C ARG A 145 -15.58 9.12 -52.95
N ASP A 146 -16.69 9.86 -53.05
CA ASP A 146 -17.04 10.95 -52.13
C ASP A 146 -17.87 10.47 -50.93
N ARG A 147 -18.09 9.17 -50.79
CA ARG A 147 -18.83 8.61 -49.66
C ARG A 147 -18.01 8.71 -48.38
N ARG A 148 -18.72 8.97 -47.28
CA ARG A 148 -18.12 9.16 -45.97
C ARG A 148 -18.05 7.83 -45.24
N VAL A 149 -16.84 7.44 -44.85
CA VAL A 149 -16.58 6.28 -44.03
C VAL A 149 -16.64 6.71 -42.56
N THR A 150 -17.39 5.97 -41.76
CA THR A 150 -17.62 6.21 -40.32
C THR A 150 -17.12 5.07 -39.44
N GLY A 151 -16.80 3.92 -40.04
CA GLY A 151 -16.39 2.71 -39.34
C GLY A 151 -15.99 1.59 -40.30
N VAL A 152 -15.62 0.44 -39.73
CA VAL A 152 -15.27 -0.78 -40.46
C VAL A 152 -16.07 -1.93 -39.88
N TYR A 153 -16.58 -2.81 -40.73
CA TYR A 153 -17.28 -4.01 -40.30
C TYR A 153 -16.86 -5.22 -41.14
N THR A 154 -16.37 -6.27 -40.47
CA THR A 154 -15.92 -7.50 -41.15
C THR A 154 -16.95 -8.59 -41.00
N THR A 155 -17.41 -9.18 -42.10
CA THR A 155 -18.44 -10.20 -42.09
C THR A 155 -18.42 -11.08 -43.33
N ASP A 156 -18.79 -12.35 -43.15
CA ASP A 156 -19.16 -13.27 -44.22
C ASP A 156 -20.58 -13.83 -44.01
N LEU A 157 -21.43 -13.08 -43.29
CA LEU A 157 -22.84 -13.43 -43.15
C LEU A 157 -23.57 -13.09 -44.46
N PRO A 158 -24.41 -13.98 -45.02
CA PRO A 158 -25.15 -13.73 -46.27
C PRO A 158 -26.06 -12.49 -46.23
N ASP A 159 -26.56 -12.13 -45.04
CA ASP A 159 -27.31 -10.89 -44.80
C ASP A 159 -26.76 -10.18 -43.54
N PRO A 160 -25.84 -9.20 -43.72
CA PRO A 160 -25.26 -8.47 -42.61
C PRO A 160 -26.08 -7.23 -42.19
N GLY A 161 -27.21 -6.93 -42.85
CA GLY A 161 -27.89 -5.63 -42.74
C GLY A 161 -28.27 -5.22 -41.32
N ARG A 162 -28.63 -6.18 -40.46
CA ARG A 162 -29.00 -5.92 -39.05
C ARG A 162 -27.85 -5.48 -38.14
N TYR A 163 -26.61 -5.52 -38.61
CA TYR A 163 -25.40 -5.20 -37.85
C TYR A 163 -24.71 -3.92 -38.33
N LEU A 164 -25.30 -3.23 -39.29
CA LEU A 164 -24.76 -2.04 -39.92
C LEU A 164 -25.60 -0.83 -39.52
N ASP A 165 -24.94 0.26 -39.13
CA ASP A 165 -25.55 1.54 -38.75
C ASP A 165 -25.48 2.58 -39.89
N GLY A 166 -24.71 2.30 -40.95
CA GLY A 166 -24.50 3.16 -42.10
C GLY A 166 -23.14 3.88 -42.09
N GLY A 167 -22.53 3.99 -43.28
CA GLY A 167 -21.22 4.59 -43.49
C GLY A 167 -20.03 3.66 -43.24
N GLU A 168 -20.24 2.37 -42.99
CA GLU A 168 -19.14 1.43 -42.76
C GLU A 168 -18.46 1.00 -44.06
N LEU A 169 -17.15 0.77 -43.98
CA LEU A 169 -16.39 -0.02 -44.94
C LEU A 169 -16.57 -1.51 -44.59
N VAL A 170 -17.24 -2.28 -45.45
CA VAL A 170 -17.54 -3.69 -45.17
C VAL A 170 -16.48 -4.60 -45.78
N LEU A 171 -15.82 -5.41 -44.95
CA LEU A 171 -14.79 -6.36 -45.34
C LEU A 171 -15.36 -7.77 -45.41
N THR A 172 -15.17 -8.47 -46.52
CA THR A 172 -15.66 -9.84 -46.73
C THR A 172 -14.61 -10.71 -47.41
N SER A 173 -14.43 -11.94 -46.91
CA SER A 173 -13.58 -12.94 -47.57
C SER A 173 -14.25 -13.56 -48.80
N THR A 174 -15.53 -13.25 -49.01
CA THR A 174 -16.35 -13.70 -50.16
C THR A 174 -16.69 -15.20 -50.06
N THR A 175 -16.48 -15.82 -48.90
CA THR A 175 -16.75 -17.25 -48.66
C THR A 175 -18.24 -17.60 -48.63
N TRP A 176 -19.12 -16.61 -48.50
CA TRP A 176 -20.57 -16.77 -48.55
C TRP A 176 -21.12 -16.96 -49.98
N TYR A 177 -20.36 -16.58 -51.01
CA TYR A 177 -20.82 -16.61 -52.41
C TYR A 177 -20.84 -18.05 -52.94
N ARG A 178 -22.01 -18.52 -53.40
CA ARG A 178 -22.18 -19.86 -54.01
C ARG A 178 -22.79 -19.80 -55.40
N GLU A 179 -23.74 -18.89 -55.62
CA GLU A 179 -24.39 -18.66 -56.91
C GLU A 179 -24.58 -17.16 -57.19
N PRO A 180 -24.78 -16.74 -58.46
CA PRO A 180 -24.89 -15.32 -58.83
C PRO A 180 -25.94 -14.52 -58.05
N ARG A 181 -27.02 -15.18 -57.59
CA ARG A 181 -28.09 -14.56 -56.80
C ARG A 181 -27.64 -14.12 -55.42
N ASP A 182 -26.63 -14.77 -54.85
CA ASP A 182 -26.13 -14.42 -53.52
C ASP A 182 -25.54 -13.00 -53.53
N ALA A 183 -24.86 -12.62 -54.63
CA ALA A 183 -24.31 -11.28 -54.79
C ALA A 183 -25.39 -10.20 -54.75
N ASP A 184 -26.54 -10.45 -55.40
CA ASP A 184 -27.67 -9.52 -55.37
C ASP A 184 -28.21 -9.32 -53.95
N VAL A 185 -28.39 -10.41 -53.20
CA VAL A 185 -28.90 -10.37 -51.82
C VAL A 185 -27.95 -9.62 -50.90
N PHE A 186 -26.67 -9.98 -50.94
CA PHE A 186 -25.65 -9.41 -50.07
C PHE A 186 -25.44 -7.91 -50.35
N VAL A 187 -25.27 -7.53 -51.63
CA VAL A 187 -25.07 -6.12 -52.00
C VAL A 187 -26.32 -5.28 -51.74
N ALA A 188 -27.53 -5.82 -51.96
CA ALA A 188 -28.76 -5.12 -51.62
C ALA A 188 -28.90 -4.87 -50.11
N ALA A 189 -28.48 -5.81 -49.26
CA ALA A 189 -28.45 -5.62 -47.81
C ALA A 189 -27.48 -4.51 -47.39
N LEU A 190 -26.27 -4.47 -47.97
CA LEU A 190 -25.28 -3.42 -47.72
C LEU A 190 -25.75 -2.03 -48.17
N ALA A 191 -26.31 -1.95 -49.38
CA ALA A 191 -26.83 -0.71 -49.94
C ALA A 191 -28.00 -0.18 -49.10
N SER A 192 -28.93 -1.06 -48.70
CA SER A 192 -30.08 -0.69 -47.86
C SER A 192 -29.67 -0.22 -46.46
N ALA A 193 -28.60 -0.78 -45.90
CA ALA A 193 -28.02 -0.35 -44.63
C ALA A 193 -27.18 0.93 -44.74
N GLY A 194 -26.93 1.43 -45.96
CA GLY A 194 -26.14 2.64 -46.17
C GLY A 194 -24.64 2.46 -45.99
N ALA A 195 -24.11 1.24 -46.16
CA ALA A 195 -22.66 0.98 -46.13
C ALA A 195 -21.92 1.89 -47.12
N ALA A 196 -20.72 2.37 -46.77
CA ALA A 196 -19.96 3.30 -47.58
C ALA A 196 -19.30 2.63 -48.80
N ALA A 197 -18.73 1.43 -48.62
CA ALA A 197 -18.12 0.63 -49.68
C ALA A 197 -17.99 -0.83 -49.26
N LEU A 198 -17.87 -1.71 -50.25
CA LEU A 198 -17.56 -3.13 -50.09
C LEU A 198 -16.09 -3.39 -50.44
N VAL A 199 -15.37 -4.04 -49.53
CA VAL A 199 -14.02 -4.56 -49.74
C VAL A 199 -14.09 -6.08 -49.81
N ALA A 200 -13.82 -6.63 -50.99
CA ALA A 200 -13.87 -8.06 -51.24
C ALA A 200 -12.46 -8.65 -51.37
N GLY A 201 -12.16 -9.67 -50.56
CA GLY A 201 -10.96 -10.49 -50.72
C GLY A 201 -11.15 -11.56 -51.79
N SER A 202 -10.13 -11.75 -52.61
CA SER A 202 -10.04 -12.82 -53.62
C SER A 202 -9.43 -14.11 -53.07
N ALA A 203 -8.72 -14.07 -51.94
CA ALA A 203 -7.94 -15.20 -51.43
C ALA A 203 -8.73 -16.53 -51.28
N ALA A 204 -10.02 -16.49 -50.97
CA ALA A 204 -10.86 -17.69 -50.82
C ALA A 204 -11.54 -18.15 -52.12
N VAL A 205 -11.68 -17.27 -53.12
CA VAL A 205 -12.42 -17.51 -54.37
C VAL A 205 -11.54 -17.48 -55.63
N GLY A 206 -10.26 -17.13 -55.48
CA GLY A 206 -9.29 -16.96 -56.57
C GLY A 206 -9.50 -15.66 -57.33
N GLU A 207 -10.62 -15.54 -58.04
CA GLU A 207 -11.02 -14.35 -58.79
C GLU A 207 -12.39 -13.87 -58.32
N LEU A 208 -12.57 -12.56 -58.19
CA LEU A 208 -13.83 -12.01 -57.72
C LEU A 208 -14.95 -12.25 -58.75
N PRO A 209 -16.12 -12.79 -58.35
CA PRO A 209 -17.19 -13.11 -59.29
C PRO A 209 -17.72 -11.86 -60.03
N GLY A 210 -17.86 -11.94 -61.35
CA GLY A 210 -18.43 -10.83 -62.15
C GLY A 210 -19.84 -10.41 -61.68
N ALA A 211 -20.64 -11.37 -61.20
CA ALA A 211 -21.96 -11.09 -60.62
C ALA A 211 -21.91 -10.14 -59.41
N LEU A 212 -20.82 -10.16 -58.62
CA LEU A 212 -20.60 -9.24 -57.50
C LEU A 212 -20.33 -7.82 -57.99
N THR A 213 -19.53 -7.68 -59.05
CA THR A 213 -19.26 -6.40 -59.71
C THR A 213 -20.54 -5.81 -60.29
N ASP A 214 -21.32 -6.62 -61.03
CA ASP A 214 -22.58 -6.17 -61.64
C ASP A 214 -23.61 -5.76 -60.58
N ALA A 215 -23.67 -6.47 -59.45
CA ALA A 215 -24.57 -6.14 -58.34
C ALA A 215 -24.16 -4.82 -57.66
N CYS A 216 -22.86 -4.61 -57.40
CA CYS A 216 -22.33 -3.36 -56.86
C CYS A 216 -22.61 -2.18 -57.79
N GLU A 217 -22.44 -2.36 -59.10
CA GLU A 217 -22.71 -1.33 -60.11
C GLU A 217 -24.21 -0.95 -60.14
N ARG A 218 -25.11 -1.94 -60.14
CA ARG A 218 -26.57 -1.70 -60.08
C ARG A 218 -27.00 -0.91 -58.83
N GLN A 219 -26.37 -1.17 -57.69
CA GLN A 219 -26.70 -0.55 -56.41
C GLN A 219 -25.88 0.72 -56.12
N ALA A 220 -25.02 1.15 -57.06
CA ALA A 220 -24.09 2.27 -56.88
C ALA A 220 -23.21 2.16 -55.61
N LEU A 221 -22.87 0.93 -55.20
CA LEU A 221 -21.99 0.66 -54.06
C LEU A 221 -20.53 0.54 -54.56
N PRO A 222 -19.58 1.33 -54.04
CA PRO A 222 -18.18 1.18 -54.41
C PRO A 222 -17.65 -0.22 -54.04
N LEU A 223 -17.00 -0.87 -55.00
CA LEU A 223 -16.34 -2.16 -54.82
C LEU A 223 -14.82 -1.98 -54.88
N LEU A 224 -14.14 -2.47 -53.85
CA LEU A 224 -12.68 -2.44 -53.70
C LEU A 224 -12.17 -3.87 -53.56
N ALA A 225 -11.09 -4.20 -54.27
CA ALA A 225 -10.29 -5.39 -53.99
C ALA A 225 -9.23 -5.08 -52.95
N VAL A 226 -8.92 -6.04 -52.09
CA VAL A 226 -7.80 -5.97 -51.13
C VAL A 226 -6.72 -6.96 -51.55
N GLY A 227 -5.46 -6.51 -51.57
CA GLY A 227 -4.31 -7.35 -51.92
C GLY A 227 -4.12 -8.53 -50.95
N ASP A 228 -3.65 -9.67 -51.47
CA ASP A 228 -3.47 -10.91 -50.70
C ASP A 228 -2.40 -10.79 -49.59
N ASP A 229 -1.55 -9.76 -49.65
CA ASP A 229 -0.52 -9.43 -48.68
C ASP A 229 -1.05 -8.60 -47.49
N VAL A 230 -2.31 -8.15 -47.52
CA VAL A 230 -2.90 -7.28 -46.49
C VAL A 230 -3.96 -8.04 -45.67
N SER A 231 -3.67 -8.23 -44.38
CA SER A 231 -4.65 -8.81 -43.45
C SER A 231 -5.81 -7.86 -43.14
N TYR A 232 -7.01 -8.39 -42.93
CA TYR A 232 -8.18 -7.58 -42.55
C TYR A 232 -8.00 -6.89 -41.19
N ALA A 233 -7.22 -7.47 -40.29
CA ALA A 233 -6.85 -6.84 -39.03
C ALA A 233 -6.02 -5.55 -39.27
N ALA A 234 -4.97 -5.63 -40.10
CA ALA A 234 -4.15 -4.47 -40.45
C ALA A 234 -4.96 -3.38 -41.19
N LEU A 235 -5.88 -3.79 -42.06
CA LEU A 235 -6.75 -2.86 -42.77
C LEU A 235 -7.74 -2.18 -41.81
N THR A 236 -8.35 -2.95 -40.90
CA THR A 236 -9.25 -2.42 -39.86
C THR A 236 -8.52 -1.42 -38.97
N GLU A 237 -7.31 -1.75 -38.49
CA GLU A 237 -6.49 -0.84 -37.68
C GLU A 237 -6.16 0.46 -38.42
N THR A 238 -5.79 0.37 -39.69
CA THR A 238 -5.39 1.54 -40.49
C THR A 238 -6.58 2.46 -40.77
N VAL A 239 -7.75 1.90 -41.08
CA VAL A 239 -8.97 2.69 -41.30
C VAL A 239 -9.47 3.30 -39.99
N LEU A 240 -9.46 2.56 -38.87
CA LEU A 240 -9.78 3.13 -37.56
C LEU A 240 -8.82 4.25 -37.16
N ALA A 241 -7.52 4.12 -37.47
CA ALA A 241 -6.52 5.16 -37.24
C ALA A 241 -6.77 6.40 -38.12
N ALA A 242 -7.19 6.22 -39.37
CA ALA A 242 -7.56 7.31 -40.26
C ALA A 242 -8.82 8.04 -39.77
N LEU A 243 -9.84 7.30 -39.32
CA LEU A 243 -11.05 7.83 -38.69
C LEU A 243 -10.74 8.59 -37.39
N ALA A 244 -9.67 8.26 -36.68
CA ALA A 244 -9.27 9.01 -35.50
C ALA A 244 -8.70 10.42 -35.84
N GLY A 245 -8.29 10.68 -37.08
CA GLY A 245 -7.72 11.95 -37.55
C GLY A 245 -6.33 12.27 -36.97
N PRO A 246 -5.66 13.37 -37.41
CA PRO A 246 -4.39 13.81 -36.82
C PRO A 246 -4.50 14.22 -35.34
N VAL A 247 -5.72 14.42 -34.83
CA VAL A 247 -6.03 14.65 -33.40
C VAL A 247 -6.15 13.33 -32.63
N GLY A 248 -6.24 12.18 -33.31
CA GLY A 248 -6.40 10.85 -32.74
C GLY A 248 -5.18 9.94 -32.79
N ARG A 249 -4.00 10.43 -33.25
CA ARG A 249 -2.73 9.83 -32.80
C ARG A 249 -2.62 10.15 -31.32
N SER A 250 -3.07 9.23 -30.48
CA SER A 250 -3.02 9.41 -29.03
C SER A 250 -1.60 9.86 -28.64
N PRO A 251 -1.42 11.09 -28.10
CA PRO A 251 -0.13 11.57 -27.61
C PRO A 251 0.53 10.57 -26.63
N GLY A 252 -0.31 9.72 -26.02
CA GLY A 252 0.10 8.61 -25.16
C GLY A 252 0.87 7.49 -25.85
N ALA A 253 0.70 7.15 -27.14
CA ALA A 253 1.37 5.96 -27.71
C ALA A 253 2.87 6.14 -27.96
N GLY A 254 3.30 7.37 -28.28
CA GLY A 254 4.72 7.73 -28.39
C GLY A 254 5.35 7.88 -27.01
N LEU A 255 4.63 8.51 -26.08
CA LEU A 255 5.04 8.67 -24.69
C LEU A 255 5.17 7.33 -23.97
N HIS A 256 4.17 6.47 -24.06
CA HIS A 256 4.16 5.11 -23.52
C HIS A 256 5.36 4.30 -24.00
N ARG A 257 5.62 4.30 -25.32
CA ARG A 257 6.82 3.64 -25.87
C ARG A 257 8.11 4.24 -25.31
N GLY A 258 8.20 5.56 -25.17
CA GLY A 258 9.35 6.24 -24.57
C GLY A 258 9.56 5.86 -23.10
N LEU A 259 8.48 5.81 -22.31
CA LEU A 259 8.50 5.44 -20.90
C LEU A 259 8.90 3.97 -20.70
N VAL A 260 8.31 3.06 -21.48
CA VAL A 260 8.65 1.62 -21.45
C VAL A 260 10.10 1.40 -21.90
N ALA A 261 10.55 2.09 -22.94
CA ALA A 261 11.96 2.02 -23.38
C ALA A 261 12.93 2.54 -22.31
N SER A 262 12.59 3.63 -21.62
CA SER A 262 13.38 4.17 -20.50
C SER A 262 13.46 3.20 -19.32
N MET A 263 12.37 2.47 -19.03
CA MET A 263 12.39 1.40 -18.03
C MET A 263 13.27 0.23 -18.46
N ALA A 264 13.15 -0.20 -19.72
CA ALA A 264 13.92 -1.32 -20.27
C ALA A 264 15.42 -1.05 -20.35
N SER A 265 15.83 0.20 -20.59
CA SER A 265 17.23 0.62 -20.60
C SER A 265 17.84 0.77 -19.19
N GLY A 266 17.04 0.65 -18.13
CA GLY A 266 17.51 0.79 -16.75
C GLY A 266 17.76 2.24 -16.33
N ALA A 267 17.22 3.24 -17.07
CA ALA A 267 17.34 4.65 -16.70
C ALA A 267 16.57 5.01 -15.40
N GLY A 268 15.74 4.09 -14.91
CA GLY A 268 15.07 4.18 -13.61
C GLY A 268 14.11 5.35 -13.51
N ALA A 269 13.91 5.84 -12.28
CA ALA A 269 12.96 6.92 -11.99
C ALA A 269 13.33 8.24 -12.69
N GLU A 270 14.62 8.55 -12.82
CA GLU A 270 15.11 9.78 -13.47
C GLU A 270 14.71 9.81 -14.95
N GLY A 271 14.98 8.72 -15.67
CA GLY A 271 14.62 8.63 -17.09
C GLY A 271 13.12 8.77 -17.35
N LEU A 272 12.27 8.24 -16.46
CA LEU A 272 10.82 8.36 -16.61
C LEU A 272 10.34 9.81 -16.46
N VAL A 273 10.81 10.53 -15.44
CA VAL A 273 10.42 11.94 -15.24
C VAL A 273 11.00 12.85 -16.31
N GLU A 274 12.18 12.56 -16.84
CA GLU A 274 12.76 13.28 -17.98
C GLU A 274 11.97 13.07 -19.28
N VAL A 275 11.51 11.85 -19.56
CA VAL A 275 10.64 11.57 -20.72
C VAL A 275 9.31 12.31 -20.58
N LEU A 276 8.69 12.26 -19.39
CA LEU A 276 7.44 12.98 -19.13
C LEU A 276 7.61 14.49 -19.31
N ALA A 277 8.66 15.07 -18.72
CA ALA A 277 8.93 16.51 -18.82
C ALA A 277 9.18 16.95 -20.27
N ARG A 278 9.96 16.19 -21.05
CA ARG A 278 10.22 16.52 -22.47
C ARG A 278 8.98 16.44 -23.35
N SER A 279 8.11 15.46 -23.10
CA SER A 279 6.92 15.25 -23.95
C SER A 279 5.73 16.12 -23.57
N THR A 280 5.62 16.54 -22.31
CA THR A 280 4.44 17.27 -21.79
C THR A 280 4.73 18.67 -21.27
N GLY A 281 6.00 19.01 -21.02
CA GLY A 281 6.40 20.24 -20.35
C GLY A 281 6.20 20.24 -18.82
N VAL A 282 5.62 19.17 -18.25
CA VAL A 282 5.37 19.08 -16.81
C VAL A 282 6.59 18.49 -16.09
N HIS A 283 7.29 19.36 -15.36
CA HIS A 283 8.41 18.94 -14.51
C HIS A 283 7.91 18.21 -13.27
N CYS A 284 8.58 17.11 -12.94
CA CYS A 284 8.21 16.24 -11.84
C CYS A 284 9.41 15.86 -10.97
N ALA A 285 9.15 15.62 -9.69
CA ALA A 285 10.08 14.99 -8.76
C ALA A 285 9.44 13.73 -8.16
N VAL A 286 10.19 12.63 -8.11
CA VAL A 286 9.83 11.41 -7.40
C VAL A 286 10.28 11.53 -5.95
N LEU A 287 9.37 11.22 -5.03
CA LEU A 287 9.58 11.21 -3.59
C LEU A 287 9.44 9.78 -3.06
N SER A 288 10.25 9.42 -2.07
CA SER A 288 10.06 8.20 -1.29
C SER A 288 8.74 8.24 -0.50
N ALA A 289 8.34 7.11 0.07
CA ALA A 289 7.15 7.03 0.93
C ALA A 289 7.21 7.97 2.15
N THR A 290 8.40 8.41 2.58
CA THR A 290 8.62 9.39 3.67
C THR A 290 8.71 10.83 3.17
N GLY A 291 8.61 11.05 1.86
CA GLY A 291 8.69 12.36 1.22
C GLY A 291 10.10 12.84 0.87
N ARG A 292 11.13 12.00 0.98
CA ARG A 292 12.49 12.35 0.55
C ARG A 292 12.56 12.36 -0.98
N PRO A 293 13.05 13.43 -1.65
CA PRO A 293 13.26 13.38 -3.09
C PRO A 293 14.30 12.33 -3.49
N THR A 294 13.98 11.54 -4.50
CA THR A 294 14.82 10.44 -5.00
C THR A 294 15.21 10.59 -6.47
N ALA A 295 14.41 11.27 -7.28
CA ALA A 295 14.68 11.52 -8.70
C ALA A 295 13.92 12.74 -9.20
N GLY A 296 14.41 13.40 -10.24
CA GLY A 296 13.78 14.56 -10.86
C GLY A 296 13.74 15.82 -9.98
N THR A 297 13.30 16.92 -10.60
CA THR A 297 13.15 18.21 -9.93
C THR A 297 11.92 18.95 -10.43
N VAL A 298 11.32 19.76 -9.56
CA VAL A 298 10.32 20.76 -9.94
C VAL A 298 10.99 22.13 -9.84
N PRO A 299 11.04 22.92 -10.93
CA PRO A 299 11.64 24.25 -10.93
C PRO A 299 11.10 25.13 -9.82
N ASP A 300 11.97 25.94 -9.21
CA ASP A 300 11.65 26.91 -8.15
C ASP A 300 11.04 26.32 -6.86
N VAL A 301 11.01 24.98 -6.72
CA VAL A 301 10.52 24.31 -5.51
C VAL A 301 11.65 23.58 -4.81
N SER A 302 12.01 24.04 -3.61
CA SER A 302 13.04 23.38 -2.82
C SER A 302 12.58 22.03 -2.24
N PRO A 303 13.50 21.06 -2.01
CA PRO A 303 13.20 19.79 -1.35
C PRO A 303 12.43 19.92 -0.02
N HIS A 304 12.73 20.97 0.75
CA HIS A 304 12.02 21.27 2.00
C HIS A 304 10.54 21.62 1.75
N HIS A 305 10.25 22.40 0.70
CA HIS A 305 8.88 22.74 0.33
C HIS A 305 8.10 21.54 -0.22
N LEU A 306 8.73 20.67 -1.01
CA LEU A 306 8.11 19.41 -1.46
C LEU A 306 7.68 18.56 -0.25
N ARG A 307 8.60 18.36 0.71
CA ARG A 307 8.32 17.61 1.95
C ARG A 307 7.19 18.23 2.76
N ARG A 308 7.23 19.55 2.97
CA ARG A 308 6.19 20.27 3.72
C ARG A 308 4.83 20.13 3.06
N SER A 309 4.76 20.30 1.74
CA SER A 309 3.50 20.24 0.96
C SER A 309 2.93 18.83 0.92
N LEU A 310 3.78 17.80 0.77
CA LEU A 310 3.34 16.40 0.86
C LEU A 310 2.75 16.08 2.23
N ARG A 311 3.34 16.61 3.31
CA ARG A 311 2.83 16.41 4.67
C ARG A 311 1.45 17.04 4.87
N VAL A 312 1.16 18.16 4.19
CA VAL A 312 -0.18 18.75 4.14
C VAL A 312 -1.12 17.89 3.30
N ALA A 313 -0.65 17.35 2.17
CA ALA A 313 -1.42 16.41 1.36
C ALA A 313 -1.83 15.13 2.13
N PHE A 314 -0.95 14.59 2.98
CA PHE A 314 -1.28 13.48 3.88
C PHE A 314 -2.40 13.83 4.85
N ALA A 315 -2.35 15.02 5.45
CA ALA A 315 -3.38 15.47 6.37
C ALA A 315 -4.74 15.68 5.67
N ALA A 316 -4.74 16.03 4.38
CA ALA A 316 -5.96 16.13 3.57
C ALA A 316 -6.58 14.76 3.25
N GLY A 317 -5.79 13.68 3.25
CA GLY A 317 -6.28 12.30 3.14
C GLY A 317 -6.84 11.89 1.76
N ALA A 318 -6.72 12.75 0.74
CA ALA A 318 -7.21 12.50 -0.61
C ALA A 318 -6.10 12.71 -1.65
N PHE A 319 -5.98 11.74 -2.56
CA PHE A 319 -5.05 11.75 -3.68
C PHE A 319 -5.77 11.47 -5.02
N PRO A 320 -5.37 12.10 -6.15
CA PRO A 320 -4.33 13.13 -6.28
C PRO A 320 -4.62 14.38 -5.41
N SER A 321 -3.55 14.99 -4.88
CA SER A 321 -3.68 16.12 -3.95
C SER A 321 -3.02 17.36 -4.53
N VAL A 322 -3.77 18.46 -4.63
CA VAL A 322 -3.26 19.75 -5.12
C VAL A 322 -2.88 20.63 -3.93
N GLN A 323 -1.65 21.12 -3.93
CA GLN A 323 -1.09 21.95 -2.86
C GLN A 323 -0.61 23.30 -3.43
N PRO A 324 -1.01 24.44 -2.85
CA PRO A 324 -0.57 25.75 -3.31
C PRO A 324 0.92 25.98 -2.98
N LEU A 325 1.63 26.66 -3.87
CA LEU A 325 3.01 27.09 -3.65
C LEU A 325 3.08 28.51 -3.07
N PRO A 326 4.04 28.82 -2.18
CA PRO A 326 4.17 30.16 -1.58
C PRO A 326 4.41 31.29 -2.59
N GLY A 327 5.06 31.00 -3.73
CA GLY A 327 5.37 31.96 -4.79
C GLY A 327 4.30 32.09 -5.88
N GLY A 328 3.12 31.49 -5.68
CA GLY A 328 2.12 31.32 -6.72
C GLY A 328 2.28 30.00 -7.47
N GLY A 329 1.17 29.48 -8.01
CA GLY A 329 1.11 28.17 -8.66
C GLY A 329 0.75 27.02 -7.71
N HIS A 330 0.72 25.81 -8.26
CA HIS A 330 0.27 24.61 -7.56
C HIS A 330 1.25 23.46 -7.78
N LEU A 331 1.23 22.50 -6.87
CA LEU A 331 1.82 21.18 -7.01
C LEU A 331 0.73 20.13 -6.95
N THR A 332 0.77 19.15 -7.84
CA THR A 332 -0.05 17.95 -7.72
C THR A 332 0.79 16.78 -7.22
N PHE A 333 0.36 16.13 -6.14
CA PHE A 333 0.92 14.88 -5.66
C PHE A 333 0.08 13.70 -6.13
N LEU A 334 0.73 12.74 -6.78
CA LEU A 334 0.15 11.45 -7.18
C LEU A 334 0.86 10.31 -6.45
N PRO A 335 0.15 9.33 -5.90
CA PRO A 335 0.78 8.22 -5.20
C PRO A 335 1.35 7.21 -6.21
N VAL A 336 2.58 6.75 -5.97
CA VAL A 336 3.18 5.62 -6.68
C VAL A 336 2.57 4.36 -6.09
N GLN A 337 1.59 3.79 -6.81
CA GLN A 337 0.58 2.81 -6.36
C GLN A 337 -0.61 3.45 -5.63
N SER A 338 -1.82 3.01 -5.97
CA SER A 338 -2.99 3.30 -5.14
C SER A 338 -2.80 2.64 -3.77
N PRO A 339 -3.02 3.34 -2.65
CA PRO A 339 -2.88 2.76 -1.33
C PRO A 339 -3.82 1.56 -1.20
N VAL A 340 -3.25 0.37 -1.09
CA VAL A 340 -4.00 -0.82 -0.65
C VAL A 340 -4.30 -0.61 0.83
N ALA A 341 -5.45 -1.10 1.33
CA ALA A 341 -5.96 -0.82 2.67
C ALA A 341 -4.97 -1.08 3.83
N HIS A 342 -3.85 -1.76 3.58
CA HIS A 342 -2.81 -2.09 4.56
C HIS A 342 -1.38 -1.85 4.07
N ARG A 343 -1.16 -1.29 2.87
CA ARG A 343 0.19 -1.04 2.35
C ARG A 343 0.39 0.43 2.01
N PRO A 344 1.38 1.11 2.60
CA PRO A 344 1.67 2.49 2.26
C PRO A 344 2.10 2.59 0.78
N PRO A 345 1.80 3.69 0.08
CA PRO A 345 2.34 3.93 -1.25
C PRO A 345 3.87 3.81 -1.24
N ALA A 346 4.44 3.26 -2.32
CA ALA A 346 5.89 3.11 -2.44
C ALA A 346 6.62 4.47 -2.51
N GLY A 347 5.89 5.52 -2.85
CA GLY A 347 6.36 6.88 -2.97
C GLY A 347 5.28 7.79 -3.55
N TYR A 348 5.70 8.98 -3.99
CA TYR A 348 4.81 9.97 -4.57
C TYR A 348 5.51 10.67 -5.74
N LEU A 349 4.76 10.95 -6.81
CA LEU A 349 5.17 11.85 -7.87
C LEU A 349 4.64 13.24 -7.53
N ALA A 350 5.54 14.21 -7.37
CA ALA A 350 5.20 15.62 -7.24
C ALA A 350 5.37 16.28 -8.61
N ALA A 351 4.25 16.72 -9.21
CA ALA A 351 4.21 17.32 -10.53
C ALA A 351 3.89 18.82 -10.43
N ALA A 352 4.51 19.63 -11.28
CA ALA A 352 4.23 21.06 -11.39
C ALA A 352 2.81 21.32 -11.89
N GLY A 353 2.11 22.27 -11.28
CA GLY A 353 0.78 22.70 -11.67
C GLY A 353 -0.36 21.92 -11.01
N ASP A 354 -1.58 22.34 -11.35
CA ASP A 354 -2.82 21.69 -10.94
C ASP A 354 -3.24 20.70 -12.02
N HIS A 355 -3.34 19.42 -11.67
CA HIS A 355 -3.74 18.37 -12.61
C HIS A 355 -5.12 18.56 -13.22
N ARG A 356 -5.99 19.37 -12.60
CA ARG A 356 -7.32 19.70 -13.12
C ARG A 356 -7.25 20.67 -14.31
N ASP A 357 -6.15 21.42 -14.41
CA ASP A 357 -5.91 22.41 -15.46
C ASP A 357 -4.96 21.89 -16.57
N TRP A 358 -4.45 20.66 -16.44
CA TRP A 358 -3.55 20.08 -17.44
C TRP A 358 -4.27 19.76 -18.75
N ALA A 359 -3.53 19.84 -19.86
CA ALA A 359 -4.03 19.43 -21.17
C ALA A 359 -4.41 17.92 -21.17
N PRO A 360 -5.37 17.51 -22.03
CA PRO A 360 -5.78 16.11 -22.13
C PRO A 360 -4.60 15.16 -22.35
N GLY A 361 -4.59 14.04 -21.61
CA GLY A 361 -3.55 13.00 -21.69
C GLY A 361 -2.33 13.21 -20.77
N ILE A 362 -2.08 14.41 -20.23
CA ILE A 362 -0.97 14.63 -19.28
C ILE A 362 -1.23 13.90 -17.95
N ALA A 363 -2.47 13.93 -17.47
CA ALA A 363 -2.85 13.20 -16.24
C ALA A 363 -2.67 11.68 -16.41
N ASP A 364 -3.04 11.13 -17.57
CA ASP A 364 -2.85 9.71 -17.89
C ASP A 364 -1.37 9.36 -17.97
N ALA A 365 -0.55 10.22 -18.58
CA ALA A 365 0.90 10.06 -18.63
C ALA A 365 1.56 10.06 -17.24
N ALA A 366 1.16 10.99 -16.36
CA ALA A 366 1.65 11.03 -15.00
C ALA A 366 1.23 9.78 -14.20
N ALA A 367 -0.01 9.29 -14.42
CA ALA A 367 -0.49 8.05 -13.83
C ALA A 367 0.29 6.83 -14.35
N GLU A 368 0.66 6.83 -15.63
CA GLU A 368 1.48 5.79 -16.24
C GLU A 368 2.89 5.75 -15.65
N VAL A 369 3.53 6.91 -15.46
CA VAL A 369 4.81 7.02 -14.74
C VAL A 369 4.69 6.44 -13.33
N CYS A 370 3.63 6.79 -12.59
CA CYS A 370 3.37 6.20 -11.27
C CYS A 370 3.21 4.67 -11.32
N ALA A 371 2.58 4.12 -12.36
CA ALA A 371 2.42 2.68 -12.55
C ALA A 371 3.75 1.98 -12.89
N LEU A 372 4.62 2.61 -13.68
CA LEU A 372 5.95 2.06 -14.00
C LEU A 372 6.89 2.10 -12.79
N LEU A 373 6.88 3.21 -12.03
CA LEU A 373 7.61 3.31 -10.76
C LEU A 373 7.13 2.27 -9.73
N ALA A 374 5.83 1.98 -9.71
CA ALA A 374 5.25 0.94 -8.89
C ALA A 374 5.76 -0.46 -9.26
N LEU A 375 5.82 -0.76 -10.57
CA LEU A 375 6.34 -2.04 -11.08
C LEU A 375 7.83 -2.21 -10.77
N ASP A 376 8.61 -1.14 -10.92
CA ASP A 376 10.03 -1.12 -10.54
C ASP A 376 10.23 -1.44 -9.06
N GLY A 377 9.41 -0.84 -8.19
CA GLY A 377 9.41 -1.13 -6.75
C GLY A 377 9.11 -2.60 -6.43
N VAL A 378 8.12 -3.20 -7.09
CA VAL A 378 7.79 -4.63 -6.92
C VAL A 378 8.94 -5.52 -7.40
N ALA A 379 9.55 -5.20 -8.55
CA ALA A 379 10.68 -5.96 -9.08
C ALA A 379 11.90 -5.88 -8.14
N ARG A 380 12.18 -4.71 -7.55
CA ARG A 380 13.23 -4.53 -6.53
C ARG A 380 12.93 -5.36 -5.28
N GLN A 381 11.67 -5.36 -4.80
CA GLN A 381 11.29 -6.17 -3.64
C GLN A 381 11.43 -7.67 -3.92
N GLU A 382 11.04 -8.13 -5.11
CA GLU A 382 11.18 -9.55 -5.50
C GLU A 382 12.65 -9.99 -5.48
N ARG A 383 13.55 -9.15 -6.01
CA ARG A 383 15.00 -9.39 -5.98
C ARG A 383 15.53 -9.50 -4.55
N ARG A 384 14.99 -8.72 -3.61
CA ARG A 384 15.38 -8.73 -2.19
C ARG A 384 14.77 -9.87 -1.36
N ARG A 385 13.82 -10.66 -1.88
CA ARG A 385 13.17 -11.75 -1.09
C ARG A 385 14.14 -12.83 -0.62
N ILE A 386 15.13 -13.18 -1.44
CA ILE A 386 16.13 -14.20 -1.10
C ILE A 386 17.01 -13.70 0.06
N GLU A 387 17.42 -12.45 0.00
CA GLU A 387 18.17 -11.77 1.06
C GLU A 387 17.34 -11.72 2.35
N GLU A 388 16.07 -11.29 2.27
CA GLU A 388 15.17 -11.21 3.42
C GLU A 388 15.04 -12.56 4.15
N ARG A 389 14.92 -13.66 3.39
CA ARG A 389 14.87 -15.01 3.96
C ARG A 389 16.18 -15.35 4.68
N LEU A 390 17.33 -15.08 4.07
CA LEU A 390 18.64 -15.33 4.70
C LEU A 390 18.82 -14.50 5.98
N LEU A 391 18.40 -13.24 5.98
CA LEU A 391 18.45 -12.36 7.15
C LEU A 391 17.59 -12.90 8.30
N ARG A 392 16.36 -13.33 8.00
CA ARG A 392 15.45 -13.92 9.00
C ARG A 392 16.03 -15.19 9.62
N GLU A 393 16.52 -16.11 8.79
CA GLU A 393 17.15 -17.33 9.30
C GLU A 393 18.43 -17.03 10.10
N SER A 394 19.17 -15.97 9.74
CA SER A 394 20.36 -15.54 10.50
C SER A 394 19.98 -15.04 11.89
N VAL A 395 18.87 -14.31 12.01
CA VAL A 395 18.30 -13.91 13.30
C VAL A 395 17.85 -15.11 14.12
N ASP A 396 17.25 -16.13 13.51
CA ASP A 396 16.85 -17.34 14.22
C ASP A 396 18.07 -18.12 14.73
N LEU A 397 19.13 -18.25 13.93
CA LEU A 397 20.40 -18.84 14.36
C LEU A 397 21.03 -18.08 15.53
N LEU A 398 21.01 -16.75 15.51
CA LEU A 398 21.50 -15.92 16.63
C LEU A 398 20.70 -16.16 17.91
N ARG A 399 19.38 -16.37 17.81
CA ARG A 399 18.52 -16.70 18.96
C ARG A 399 18.81 -18.09 19.52
N GLU A 400 19.20 -19.03 18.66
CA GLU A 400 19.66 -20.38 19.05
C GLU A 400 21.09 -20.39 19.62
N GLY A 401 21.78 -19.25 19.67
CA GLY A 401 23.18 -19.16 20.11
C GLY A 401 24.19 -19.64 19.07
N ARG A 402 23.77 -19.81 17.81
CA ARG A 402 24.61 -20.27 16.69
C ARG A 402 25.22 -19.08 15.94
N THR A 403 26.15 -18.38 16.59
CA THR A 403 26.68 -17.10 16.09
C THR A 403 27.51 -17.23 14.81
N GLU A 404 28.41 -18.22 14.71
CA GLU A 404 29.26 -18.41 13.52
C GLU A 404 28.48 -18.71 12.21
N PRO A 405 27.52 -19.65 12.19
CA PRO A 405 26.67 -19.87 11.02
C PRO A 405 25.88 -18.63 10.61
N ALA A 406 25.40 -17.83 11.57
CA ALA A 406 24.73 -16.57 11.28
C ALA A 406 25.68 -15.55 10.66
N ALA A 407 26.87 -15.37 11.25
CA ALA A 407 27.91 -14.47 10.74
C ALA A 407 28.34 -14.84 9.31
N GLY A 408 28.48 -16.13 9.00
CA GLY A 408 28.80 -16.59 7.64
C GLY A 408 27.74 -16.20 6.61
N ARG A 409 26.45 -16.26 6.98
CA ARG A 409 25.34 -15.86 6.10
C ARG A 409 25.30 -14.35 5.91
N LEU A 410 25.44 -13.58 6.98
CA LEU A 410 25.50 -12.12 6.90
C LEU A 410 26.66 -11.65 6.02
N ARG A 411 27.84 -12.27 6.14
CA ARG A 411 28.98 -12.03 5.22
C ARG A 411 28.66 -12.35 3.77
N SER A 412 27.91 -13.42 3.49
CA SER A 412 27.50 -13.76 2.12
C SER A 412 26.53 -12.74 1.50
N LEU A 413 25.88 -11.93 2.33
CA LEU A 413 25.04 -10.80 1.91
C LEU A 413 25.85 -9.49 1.76
N GLY A 414 27.17 -9.53 1.98
CA GLY A 414 28.05 -8.38 1.85
C GLY A 414 28.12 -7.48 3.08
N LEU A 415 27.56 -7.90 4.23
CA LEU A 415 27.74 -7.18 5.49
C LEU A 415 29.19 -7.33 5.98
N ASP A 416 29.85 -6.19 6.19
CA ASP A 416 31.11 -6.14 6.90
C ASP A 416 30.87 -6.43 8.39
N LEU A 417 31.51 -7.49 8.88
CA LEU A 417 31.46 -7.90 10.29
C LEU A 417 32.80 -7.70 11.00
N GLU A 418 33.84 -7.23 10.29
CA GLU A 418 35.10 -6.81 10.92
C GLU A 418 34.85 -5.59 11.81
N THR A 419 33.94 -4.71 11.37
CA THR A 419 33.29 -3.70 12.21
C THR A 419 31.96 -4.24 12.74
N PRO A 420 31.72 -4.26 14.06
CA PRO A 420 30.49 -4.85 14.60
C PRO A 420 29.27 -4.01 14.20
N PRO A 421 28.29 -4.57 13.46
CA PRO A 421 27.15 -3.80 13.02
C PRO A 421 26.23 -3.46 14.20
N ALA A 422 25.61 -2.29 14.13
CA ALA A 422 24.47 -1.94 14.95
C ALA A 422 23.21 -2.59 14.39
N VAL A 423 22.18 -2.74 15.22
CA VAL A 423 20.88 -3.26 14.83
C VAL A 423 19.83 -2.20 15.14
N ALA A 424 18.98 -1.91 14.14
CA ALA A 424 17.79 -1.09 14.32
C ALA A 424 16.55 -1.97 14.34
N TYR A 425 15.71 -1.84 15.37
CA TYR A 425 14.42 -2.50 15.47
C TYR A 425 13.28 -1.49 15.55
N VAL A 426 12.34 -1.54 14.61
CA VAL A 426 11.25 -0.57 14.49
C VAL A 426 9.89 -1.28 14.54
N THR A 427 8.99 -0.74 15.34
CA THR A 427 7.60 -1.21 15.47
C THR A 427 6.65 -0.02 15.35
N THR A 428 5.48 -0.23 14.76
CA THR A 428 4.52 0.84 14.47
C THR A 428 3.07 0.37 14.65
N THR A 429 2.18 1.28 15.07
CA THR A 429 0.75 0.98 15.33
C THR A 429 -0.24 1.92 14.61
N GLY A 430 0.28 2.89 13.84
CA GLY A 430 -0.54 3.91 13.17
C GLY A 430 -1.49 3.34 12.11
N ARG A 431 -2.67 3.93 11.94
CA ARG A 431 -3.62 3.55 10.87
C ARG A 431 -3.39 4.40 9.61
N PRO A 432 -3.64 3.87 8.41
CA PRO A 432 -4.19 2.53 8.11
C PRO A 432 -3.14 1.40 7.99
N TYR A 433 -1.85 1.72 8.06
CA TYR A 433 -0.78 0.82 7.62
C TYR A 433 -0.17 -0.08 8.70
N GLY A 434 -0.40 0.20 9.99
CA GLY A 434 0.09 -0.58 11.11
C GLY A 434 1.62 -0.74 11.07
N THR A 435 2.07 -2.00 11.15
CA THR A 435 3.48 -2.40 11.17
C THR A 435 4.24 -2.11 9.88
N GLU A 436 3.56 -1.95 8.75
CA GLU A 436 4.20 -1.67 7.45
C GLU A 436 4.92 -0.31 7.43
N LEU A 437 4.54 0.63 8.31
CA LEU A 437 5.27 1.89 8.46
C LEU A 437 6.70 1.66 8.98
N ALA A 438 6.96 0.57 9.71
CA ALA A 438 8.31 0.23 10.15
C ALA A 438 9.22 -0.11 8.97
N ALA A 439 8.70 -0.86 7.98
CA ALA A 439 9.43 -1.16 6.75
C ALA A 439 9.74 0.13 5.99
N VAL A 440 8.76 1.02 5.82
CA VAL A 440 8.95 2.33 5.16
C VAL A 440 10.03 3.18 5.81
N ILE A 441 10.06 3.23 7.15
CA ILE A 441 11.08 3.98 7.89
C ILE A 441 12.47 3.39 7.60
N LEU A 442 12.61 2.07 7.68
CA LEU A 442 13.90 1.42 7.50
C LEU A 442 14.37 1.42 6.04
N ASP A 443 13.47 1.27 5.06
CA ASP A 443 13.79 1.37 3.63
C ASP A 443 14.34 2.75 3.28
N ASP A 444 13.76 3.83 3.81
CA ASP A 444 14.28 5.18 3.55
C ASP A 444 15.66 5.39 4.17
N VAL A 445 15.95 4.75 5.30
CA VAL A 445 17.28 4.78 5.94
C VAL A 445 18.29 3.89 5.20
N HIS A 446 17.87 2.71 4.73
CA HIS A 446 18.68 1.79 3.92
C HIS A 446 19.22 2.49 2.67
N GLU A 447 18.39 3.27 1.98
CA GLU A 447 18.79 4.03 0.79
C GLU A 447 19.74 5.22 1.11
N GLN A 448 19.94 5.58 2.38
CA GLN A 448 20.82 6.67 2.82
C GLN A 448 22.13 6.19 3.44
N ILE A 449 22.20 4.94 3.90
CA ILE A 449 23.38 4.38 4.57
C ILE A 449 23.92 3.20 3.74
N PRO A 450 25.03 3.40 3.02
CA PRO A 450 25.67 2.32 2.26
C PRO A 450 26.12 1.17 3.18
N GLY A 451 25.96 -0.06 2.71
CA GLY A 451 26.36 -1.28 3.42
C GLY A 451 25.37 -1.77 4.48
N CYS A 452 24.20 -1.14 4.62
CA CYS A 452 23.07 -1.69 5.39
C CYS A 452 22.53 -2.96 4.74
N SER A 453 22.04 -3.89 5.57
CA SER A 453 21.18 -4.96 5.05
C SER A 453 19.87 -4.37 4.52
N ALA A 454 19.16 -5.07 3.64
CA ALA A 454 17.75 -4.77 3.42
C ALA A 454 16.96 -4.88 4.75
N PRO A 455 15.90 -4.08 4.95
CA PRO A 455 15.01 -4.27 6.07
C PRO A 455 14.19 -5.55 5.89
N PHE A 456 13.89 -6.22 7.00
CA PHE A 456 13.17 -7.49 6.98
C PHE A 456 12.21 -7.62 8.15
N ALA A 457 11.12 -8.35 7.92
CA ALA A 457 10.09 -8.55 8.94
C ALA A 457 10.63 -9.41 10.10
N ALA A 458 10.30 -9.00 11.32
CA ALA A 458 10.66 -9.70 12.55
C ALA A 458 9.52 -9.58 13.58
N ALA A 459 9.05 -10.69 14.14
CA ALA A 459 8.02 -10.76 15.19
C ALA A 459 6.86 -9.73 15.07
N ASP A 460 6.97 -8.57 15.69
CA ASP A 460 5.99 -7.48 15.74
C ASP A 460 6.43 -6.17 15.03
N GLY A 461 7.51 -6.23 14.23
CA GLY A 461 8.11 -5.09 13.55
C GLY A 461 9.07 -5.46 12.42
N HIS A 462 10.05 -4.60 12.18
CA HIS A 462 11.09 -4.79 11.17
C HIS A 462 12.48 -4.51 11.74
N LEU A 463 13.46 -5.29 11.28
CA LEU A 463 14.87 -5.21 11.66
C LEU A 463 15.73 -4.78 10.47
N MET A 464 16.88 -4.18 10.76
CA MET A 464 17.93 -3.88 9.80
C MET A 464 19.30 -3.91 10.49
N PHE A 465 20.30 -4.51 9.84
CA PHE A 465 21.70 -4.42 10.25
C PHE A 465 22.35 -3.20 9.62
N VAL A 466 23.05 -2.42 10.43
CA VAL A 466 23.66 -1.15 10.03
C VAL A 466 25.16 -1.18 10.31
N PRO A 467 26.02 -0.95 9.29
CA PRO A 467 27.47 -0.95 9.51
C PRO A 467 27.87 0.24 10.39
N THR A 468 28.75 -0.01 11.35
CA THR A 468 29.34 1.04 12.19
C THR A 468 30.72 1.37 11.64
N SER A 469 30.94 2.56 11.04
CA SER A 469 32.33 2.98 10.80
C SER A 469 32.92 3.42 12.13
N GLY A 470 34.15 3.00 12.40
CA GLY A 470 34.84 3.02 13.69
C GLY A 470 35.12 4.36 14.38
N ASN A 471 34.26 5.39 14.25
CA ASN A 471 34.22 6.53 15.15
C ASN A 471 32.91 6.48 15.93
N GLY A 472 32.97 6.25 17.25
CA GLY A 472 31.86 6.02 18.18
C GLY A 472 30.88 7.19 18.39
N GLY A 473 30.58 7.99 17.35
CA GLY A 473 29.57 9.05 17.34
C GLY A 473 28.35 8.76 16.44
N ARG A 474 28.19 7.52 15.93
CA ARG A 474 27.11 7.18 15.00
C ARG A 474 25.79 6.70 15.62
N ASP A 475 25.76 6.25 16.88
CA ASP A 475 24.52 5.80 17.52
C ASP A 475 23.49 6.94 17.64
N ASP A 476 23.94 8.13 18.02
CA ASP A 476 23.13 9.36 18.04
C ASP A 476 22.69 9.77 16.61
N THR A 477 23.55 9.52 15.62
CA THR A 477 23.27 9.86 14.22
C THR A 477 22.21 8.93 13.61
N LEU A 478 22.33 7.61 13.84
CA LEU A 478 21.35 6.62 13.37
C LEU A 478 20.01 6.79 14.07
N SER A 479 20.01 6.95 15.39
CA SER A 479 18.82 7.25 16.18
C SER A 479 18.15 8.54 15.72
N GLY A 480 18.93 9.60 15.47
CA GLY A 480 18.45 10.86 14.93
C GLY A 480 17.81 10.73 13.56
N LEU A 481 18.45 9.99 12.64
CA LEU A 481 17.94 9.75 11.28
C LEU A 481 16.65 8.91 11.29
N LEU A 482 16.59 7.84 12.07
CA LEU A 482 15.40 7.02 12.25
C LEU A 482 14.25 7.85 12.84
N ALA A 483 14.53 8.67 13.87
CA ALA A 483 13.56 9.56 14.46
C ALA A 483 13.05 10.61 13.46
N GLU A 484 13.94 11.22 12.67
CA GLU A 484 13.56 12.20 11.65
C GLU A 484 12.67 11.56 10.59
N THR A 485 13.05 10.39 10.10
CA THR A 485 12.31 9.64 9.08
C THR A 485 10.91 9.26 9.59
N ALA A 486 10.81 8.77 10.83
CA ALA A 486 9.51 8.48 11.46
C ALA A 486 8.67 9.74 11.67
N ARG A 487 9.28 10.89 12.03
CA ARG A 487 8.55 12.17 12.19
C ARG A 487 7.94 12.67 10.88
N ARG A 488 8.55 12.36 9.73
CA ARG A 488 7.96 12.70 8.41
C ARG A 488 6.63 11.97 8.16
N LEU A 489 6.45 10.80 8.76
CA LEU A 489 5.21 10.01 8.71
C LEU A 489 4.20 10.39 9.79
N GLY A 490 4.41 11.48 10.53
CA GLY A 490 3.54 11.95 11.61
C GLY A 490 2.02 11.92 11.33
N PRO A 491 1.54 12.32 10.14
CA PRO A 491 0.11 12.22 9.80
C PRO A 491 -0.48 10.80 9.85
N PHE A 492 0.33 9.76 9.58
CA PHE A 492 -0.09 8.36 9.68
C PHE A 492 0.05 7.80 11.11
N LEU A 493 0.67 8.57 12.02
CA LEU A 493 0.91 8.21 13.42
C LEU A 493 -0.02 8.95 14.39
N VAL A 494 -1.01 9.73 13.91
CA VAL A 494 -1.89 10.58 14.74
C VAL A 494 -2.65 9.79 15.82
N HIS A 495 -2.91 8.50 15.61
CA HIS A 495 -3.52 7.59 16.58
C HIS A 495 -2.67 6.36 16.87
N GLY A 496 -1.37 6.46 16.64
CA GLY A 496 -0.43 5.37 16.88
C GLY A 496 0.92 5.93 17.29
N TRP A 497 1.95 5.12 17.09
CA TRP A 497 3.32 5.50 17.40
C TRP A 497 4.30 4.68 16.55
N ALA A 498 5.53 5.20 16.46
CA ALA A 498 6.71 4.48 16.01
C ALA A 498 7.67 4.36 17.19
N ALA A 499 7.99 3.13 17.59
CA ALA A 499 8.98 2.84 18.63
C ALA A 499 10.20 2.19 17.98
N ILE A 500 11.36 2.79 18.22
CA ILE A 500 12.62 2.51 17.56
C ILE A 500 13.66 2.17 18.63
N GLY A 501 14.23 0.98 18.57
CA GLY A 501 15.36 0.57 19.37
C GLY A 501 16.61 0.47 18.52
N VAL A 502 17.71 1.04 19.00
CA VAL A 502 19.01 0.98 18.34
C VAL A 502 20.00 0.35 19.30
N SER A 503 20.75 -0.66 18.85
CA SER A 503 21.85 -1.22 19.63
C SER A 503 23.10 -0.36 19.51
N GLY A 504 24.02 -0.53 20.46
CA GLY A 504 25.36 0.01 20.32
C GLY A 504 26.22 -0.90 19.43
N PRO A 505 27.44 -0.43 19.07
CA PRO A 505 28.44 -1.29 18.44
C PRO A 505 28.90 -2.36 19.43
N SER A 506 28.67 -3.63 19.11
CA SER A 506 28.95 -4.76 20.00
C SER A 506 30.11 -5.62 19.49
N THR A 507 31.28 -5.55 20.13
CA THR A 507 32.48 -6.31 19.74
C THR A 507 32.49 -7.76 20.28
N GLY A 508 33.27 -8.65 19.68
CA GLY A 508 33.53 -10.02 20.18
C GLY A 508 32.65 -11.12 19.55
N GLN A 509 32.92 -12.39 19.89
CA GLN A 509 32.29 -13.56 19.25
C GLN A 509 30.76 -13.58 19.31
N ASP A 510 30.17 -13.06 20.39
CA ASP A 510 28.72 -12.94 20.57
C ASP A 510 28.19 -11.51 20.33
N GLY A 511 28.98 -10.65 19.70
CA GLY A 511 28.62 -9.25 19.42
C GLY A 511 27.27 -9.15 18.73
N LEU A 512 27.10 -9.83 17.59
CA LEU A 512 25.85 -9.82 16.80
C LEU A 512 24.61 -10.20 17.61
N ARG A 513 24.71 -11.24 18.44
CA ARG A 513 23.61 -11.68 19.31
C ARG A 513 23.27 -10.60 20.33
N ARG A 514 24.29 -10.01 20.96
CA ARG A 514 24.10 -8.90 21.91
C ARG A 514 23.48 -7.67 21.25
N ALA A 515 23.96 -7.22 20.09
CA ALA A 515 23.35 -6.10 19.37
C ALA A 515 21.87 -6.36 19.05
N LEU A 516 21.54 -7.57 18.58
CA LEU A 516 20.14 -7.93 18.31
C LEU A 516 19.28 -7.89 19.58
N GLU A 517 19.78 -8.42 20.69
CA GLU A 517 19.09 -8.37 21.98
C GLU A 517 18.96 -6.94 22.48
N GLU A 518 20.03 -6.15 22.47
CA GLU A 518 20.05 -4.74 22.86
C GLU A 518 19.03 -3.91 22.07
N ALA A 519 18.99 -4.02 20.73
CA ALA A 519 18.03 -3.31 19.91
C ALA A 519 16.57 -3.66 20.27
N ARG A 520 16.28 -4.94 20.53
CA ARG A 520 14.95 -5.39 20.98
C ARG A 520 14.60 -4.85 22.37
N HIS A 521 15.55 -4.82 23.29
CA HIS A 521 15.30 -4.28 24.62
C HIS A 521 15.11 -2.76 24.57
N ALA A 522 15.95 -2.05 23.83
CA ALA A 522 15.83 -0.62 23.61
C ALA A 522 14.48 -0.28 22.96
N GLN A 523 14.04 -1.04 21.95
CA GLN A 523 12.72 -0.84 21.33
C GLN A 523 11.58 -1.07 22.33
N ARG A 524 11.65 -2.08 23.20
CA ARG A 524 10.64 -2.29 24.25
C ARG A 524 10.60 -1.13 25.25
N VAL A 525 11.76 -0.54 25.58
CA VAL A 525 11.82 0.68 26.40
C VAL A 525 11.24 1.87 25.62
N ALA A 526 11.55 2.02 24.33
CA ALA A 526 10.99 3.06 23.48
C ALA A 526 9.46 2.99 23.41
N ARG A 527 8.85 1.79 23.47
CA ARG A 527 7.38 1.63 23.55
C ARG A 527 6.77 2.29 24.78
N LEU A 528 7.50 2.41 25.89
CA LEU A 528 7.04 3.11 27.11
C LEU A 528 7.13 4.64 27.00
N GLY A 529 7.85 5.16 26.01
CA GLY A 529 8.02 6.60 25.80
C GLY A 529 6.73 7.32 25.40
N THR A 530 6.75 8.65 25.50
CA THR A 530 5.63 9.52 25.10
C THR A 530 5.80 10.08 23.69
N GLY A 531 4.69 10.39 23.03
CA GLY A 531 4.66 11.00 21.69
C GLY A 531 4.57 9.99 20.54
N PRO A 532 4.44 10.49 19.30
CA PRO A 532 4.23 9.65 18.12
C PRO A 532 5.51 8.96 17.63
N VAL A 533 6.69 9.49 17.97
CA VAL A 533 7.99 8.91 17.61
C VAL A 533 8.83 8.77 18.86
N ARG A 534 9.27 7.55 19.15
CA ARG A 534 9.93 7.17 20.39
C ARG A 534 11.20 6.41 20.03
N VAL A 535 12.34 6.85 20.53
CA VAL A 535 13.64 6.23 20.24
C VAL A 535 14.37 5.98 21.54
N ALA A 536 15.02 4.83 21.64
CA ALA A 536 15.91 4.49 22.75
C ALA A 536 17.15 3.77 22.21
N GLY A 537 18.31 4.09 22.78
CA GLY A 537 19.57 3.42 22.55
C GLY A 537 19.99 2.53 23.71
N THR A 538 21.29 2.26 23.81
CA THR A 538 21.88 1.41 24.86
C THR A 538 21.87 2.08 26.24
N GLU A 539 21.89 3.40 26.30
CA GLU A 539 21.78 4.17 27.54
C GLU A 539 20.50 3.84 28.32
N ALA A 540 19.41 3.57 27.60
CA ALA A 540 18.12 3.23 28.17
C ALA A 540 18.08 1.83 28.81
N LEU A 541 19.04 0.95 28.48
CA LEU A 541 19.14 -0.43 28.99
C LEU A 541 19.61 -0.50 30.44
N SER A 542 20.21 0.57 30.97
CA SER A 542 20.68 0.69 32.36
C SER A 542 19.60 1.16 33.34
N SER A 543 18.39 1.44 32.85
CA SER A 543 17.27 1.99 33.64
C SER A 543 16.33 0.89 34.16
N HIS A 544 15.65 1.16 35.29
CA HIS A 544 14.55 0.34 35.82
C HIS A 544 13.41 0.11 34.80
N LEU A 545 13.34 0.95 33.77
CA LEU A 545 12.42 0.79 32.63
C LEU A 545 12.68 -0.49 31.82
N MET A 546 13.90 -1.03 31.80
CA MET A 546 14.21 -2.29 31.11
C MET A 546 13.51 -3.48 31.80
N LEU A 547 13.52 -3.51 33.13
CA LEU A 547 12.79 -4.50 33.93
C LEU A 547 11.28 -4.34 33.73
N LEU A 548 10.78 -3.11 33.72
CA LEU A 548 9.37 -2.83 33.46
C LEU A 548 8.96 -3.30 32.06
N ALA A 549 9.77 -3.03 31.04
CA ALA A 549 9.50 -3.41 29.65
C ALA A 549 9.47 -4.94 29.42
N ALA A 550 10.09 -5.73 30.30
CA ALA A 550 10.03 -7.19 30.28
C ALA A 550 8.70 -7.75 30.81
N VAL A 551 7.95 -6.98 31.60
CA VAL A 551 6.64 -7.38 32.14
C VAL A 551 5.57 -7.28 31.04
N PRO A 552 4.70 -8.28 30.83
CA PRO A 552 3.62 -8.22 29.83
C PRO A 552 2.72 -6.98 29.97
N ASP A 553 2.25 -6.45 28.83
CA ASP A 553 1.43 -5.23 28.76
C ASP A 553 0.19 -5.29 29.68
N GLU A 554 -0.50 -6.43 29.72
CA GLU A 554 -1.69 -6.64 30.57
C GLU A 554 -1.41 -6.45 32.07
N VAL A 555 -0.25 -6.92 32.54
CA VAL A 555 0.15 -6.82 33.94
C VAL A 555 0.54 -5.40 34.27
N ARG A 556 1.25 -4.73 33.33
CA ARG A 556 1.61 -3.32 33.49
C ARG A 556 0.37 -2.43 33.56
N LEU A 557 -0.59 -2.61 32.66
CA LEU A 557 -1.83 -1.83 32.63
C LEU A 557 -2.66 -2.05 33.90
N MET A 558 -2.76 -3.29 34.38
CA MET A 558 -3.43 -3.60 35.67
C MET A 558 -2.73 -2.89 36.85
N TYR A 559 -1.40 -2.89 36.88
CA TYR A 559 -0.63 -2.23 37.93
C TYR A 559 -0.82 -0.70 37.90
N ARG A 560 -0.81 -0.09 36.70
CA ARG A 560 -1.11 1.34 36.52
C ARG A 560 -2.53 1.67 36.99
N GLU A 561 -3.54 0.95 36.52
CA GLU A 561 -4.94 1.21 36.88
C GLU A 561 -5.15 1.19 38.40
N ARG A 562 -4.47 0.26 39.09
CA ARG A 562 -4.55 0.14 40.55
C ARG A 562 -3.98 1.35 41.31
N LEU A 563 -2.90 1.95 40.81
CA LEU A 563 -2.21 3.04 41.50
C LEU A 563 -2.62 4.44 41.00
N ILE A 564 -2.73 4.60 39.69
CA ILE A 564 -2.96 5.88 39.02
C ILE A 564 -4.42 6.05 38.60
N GLY A 565 -5.15 4.96 38.30
CA GLY A 565 -6.53 5.04 37.82
C GLY A 565 -7.50 5.70 38.82
N VAL A 566 -7.24 5.63 40.13
CA VAL A 566 -8.01 6.38 41.14
C VAL A 566 -7.81 7.90 41.03
N LEU A 567 -6.60 8.34 40.71
CA LEU A 567 -6.27 9.75 40.53
C LEU A 567 -6.83 10.27 39.22
N GLU A 568 -6.76 9.49 38.14
CA GLU A 568 -7.31 9.86 36.82
C GLU A 568 -8.83 10.04 36.89
N ARG A 569 -9.55 9.14 37.59
CA ARG A 569 -10.99 9.30 37.83
C ARG A 569 -11.31 10.57 38.62
N TYR A 570 -10.56 10.82 39.69
CA TYR A 570 -10.74 12.03 40.50
C TYR A 570 -10.48 13.31 39.69
N ASP A 571 -9.40 13.34 38.90
CA ASP A 571 -9.06 14.47 38.04
C ASP A 571 -10.15 14.75 36.99
N ALA A 572 -10.72 13.69 36.40
CA ALA A 572 -11.84 13.81 35.45
C ALA A 572 -13.13 14.34 36.12
N GLU A 573 -13.47 13.86 37.31
CA GLU A 573 -14.68 14.27 38.04
C GLU A 573 -14.60 15.68 38.63
N HIS A 574 -13.40 16.09 39.07
CA HIS A 574 -13.19 17.36 39.78
C HIS A 574 -12.46 18.43 38.97
N HIS A 575 -12.14 18.14 37.70
CA HIS A 575 -11.31 19.00 36.83
C HIS A 575 -9.99 19.43 37.50
N SER A 576 -9.34 18.49 38.21
CA SER A 576 -8.04 18.70 38.85
C SER A 576 -6.89 18.11 38.03
N ASP A 577 -5.66 18.30 38.51
CA ASP A 577 -4.44 17.75 37.89
C ASP A 577 -3.52 17.15 38.97
N LEU A 578 -4.03 16.17 39.70
CA LEU A 578 -3.29 15.43 40.72
C LEU A 578 -2.24 14.52 40.10
N VAL A 579 -2.53 13.90 38.95
CA VAL A 579 -1.56 13.07 38.21
C VAL A 579 -0.38 13.90 37.73
N GLY A 580 -0.62 15.07 37.12
CA GLY A 580 0.45 15.99 36.72
C GLY A 580 1.23 16.53 37.90
N THR A 581 0.54 16.84 39.01
CA THR A 581 1.18 17.27 40.26
C THR A 581 2.10 16.18 40.85
N LEU A 582 1.66 14.91 40.86
CA LEU A 582 2.45 13.78 41.34
C LEU A 582 3.68 13.54 40.45
N SER A 583 3.51 13.59 39.12
CA SER A 583 4.64 13.45 38.18
C SER A 583 5.69 14.51 38.44
N ALA A 584 5.30 15.79 38.50
CA ALA A 584 6.23 16.88 38.75
C ALA A 584 6.92 16.78 40.13
N PHE A 585 6.23 16.27 41.15
CA PHE A 585 6.85 16.02 42.45
C PHE A 585 7.93 14.94 42.39
N LEU A 586 7.69 13.85 41.66
CA LEU A 586 8.65 12.76 41.49
C LEU A 586 9.83 13.18 40.61
N ASP A 587 9.58 13.95 39.54
CA ASP A 587 10.61 14.55 38.69
C ASP A 587 11.51 15.52 39.47
N ALA A 588 10.93 16.27 40.41
CA ALA A 588 11.65 17.09 41.39
C ALA A 588 12.35 16.27 42.49
N SER A 589 12.44 14.95 42.34
CA SER A 589 13.01 14.00 43.31
C SER A 589 12.37 14.10 44.71
N GLY A 590 11.11 14.52 44.79
CA GLY A 590 10.36 14.73 46.04
C GLY A 590 10.59 16.09 46.70
N SER A 591 11.21 17.05 45.99
CA SER A 591 11.44 18.40 46.50
C SER A 591 10.22 19.29 46.33
N TRP A 592 9.59 19.65 47.45
CA TRP A 592 8.45 20.56 47.51
C TRP A 592 8.71 21.92 46.85
N GLN A 593 9.88 22.53 47.09
CA GLN A 593 10.22 23.85 46.56
C GLN A 593 10.42 23.81 45.04
N ARG A 594 11.20 22.84 44.54
CA ARG A 594 11.44 22.70 43.09
C ARG A 594 10.15 22.35 42.34
N CYS A 595 9.32 21.47 42.89
CA CYS A 595 8.04 21.10 42.30
C CYS A 595 7.07 22.30 42.26
N ALA A 596 6.96 23.08 43.35
CA ALA A 596 6.10 24.26 43.40
C ALA A 596 6.53 25.33 42.37
N GLN A 597 7.84 25.52 42.18
CA GLN A 597 8.38 26.40 41.14
C GLN A 597 8.06 25.88 39.73
N GLN A 598 8.27 24.59 39.46
CA GLN A 598 7.98 23.96 38.17
C GLN A 598 6.50 24.05 37.78
N LEU A 599 5.60 23.89 38.76
CA LEU A 599 4.15 23.96 38.54
C LEU A 599 3.59 25.39 38.62
N HIS A 600 4.43 26.38 38.96
CA HIS A 600 4.01 27.77 39.21
C HIS A 600 2.88 27.90 40.24
N VAL A 601 2.93 27.10 41.30
CA VAL A 601 1.94 27.12 42.40
C VAL A 601 2.60 27.43 43.74
N HIS A 602 1.80 27.91 44.70
CA HIS A 602 2.29 28.10 46.07
C HIS A 602 2.51 26.74 46.76
N VAL A 603 3.54 26.64 47.62
CA VAL A 603 3.90 25.40 48.34
C VAL A 603 2.73 24.82 49.16
N ASN A 604 1.86 25.68 49.70
CA ASN A 604 0.67 25.23 50.44
C ASN A 604 -0.35 24.52 49.54
N THR A 605 -0.54 25.01 48.32
CA THR A 605 -1.43 24.38 47.32
C THR A 605 -0.86 23.04 46.88
N LEU A 606 0.46 22.97 46.65
CA LEU A 606 1.13 21.71 46.35
C LEU A 606 0.96 20.70 47.48
N ARG A 607 1.10 21.13 48.74
CA ARG A 607 0.88 20.29 49.94
C ARG A 607 -0.50 19.70 49.98
N TYR A 608 -1.52 20.51 49.77
CA TYR A 608 -2.90 20.04 49.72
C TYR A 608 -3.10 18.99 48.62
N ARG A 609 -2.60 19.25 47.40
CA ARG A 609 -2.72 18.30 46.27
C ARG A 609 -2.01 16.97 46.54
N LEU A 610 -0.79 16.99 47.05
CA LEU A 610 -0.04 15.77 47.36
C LEU A 610 -0.63 15.01 48.55
N GLN A 611 -1.15 15.68 49.57
CA GLN A 611 -1.89 15.04 50.65
C GLN A 611 -3.17 14.37 50.14
N ARG A 612 -3.84 14.99 49.15
CA ARG A 612 -5.00 14.40 48.48
C ARG A 612 -4.62 13.14 47.69
N VAL A 613 -3.47 13.15 47.00
CA VAL A 613 -2.93 11.95 46.34
C VAL A 613 -2.72 10.81 47.34
N GLU A 614 -2.09 11.08 48.49
CA GLU A 614 -1.88 10.06 49.54
C GLU A 614 -3.21 9.51 50.09
N GLN A 615 -4.21 10.38 50.31
CA GLN A 615 -5.54 9.98 50.79
C GLN A 615 -6.29 9.09 49.79
N LEU A 616 -6.26 9.43 48.51
CA LEU A 616 -7.00 8.71 47.46
C LEU A 616 -6.35 7.37 47.11
N THR A 617 -5.02 7.29 47.17
CA THR A 617 -4.27 6.09 46.80
C THR A 617 -3.98 5.17 47.98
N GLY A 618 -4.01 5.69 49.22
CA GLY A 618 -3.60 4.96 50.42
C GLY A 618 -2.10 4.73 50.53
N HIS A 619 -1.28 5.38 49.70
CA HIS A 619 0.18 5.27 49.68
C HIS A 619 0.81 6.56 50.21
N SER A 620 2.01 6.49 50.81
CA SER A 620 2.70 7.66 51.33
C SER A 620 3.90 8.05 50.48
N LEU A 621 3.89 9.30 50.01
CA LEU A 621 4.99 9.91 49.25
C LEU A 621 6.23 10.20 50.10
N ALA A 622 6.17 9.96 51.41
CA ALA A 622 7.34 9.99 52.28
C ALA A 622 8.21 8.73 52.16
N THR A 623 7.64 7.60 51.70
CA THR A 623 8.40 6.34 51.60
C THR A 623 9.02 6.17 50.23
N LEU A 624 10.25 5.66 50.18
CA LEU A 624 10.91 5.36 48.90
C LEU A 624 10.14 4.30 48.11
N HIS A 625 9.62 3.28 48.81
CA HIS A 625 8.88 2.18 48.19
C HIS A 625 7.67 2.69 47.38
N ASP A 626 6.80 3.48 48.01
CA ASP A 626 5.60 4.00 47.35
C ASP A 626 5.95 5.00 46.24
N ARG A 627 7.02 5.79 46.43
CA ARG A 627 7.53 6.67 45.37
C ARG A 627 8.02 5.89 44.16
N VAL A 628 8.71 4.75 44.36
CA VAL A 628 9.13 3.87 43.26
C VAL A 628 7.91 3.25 42.58
N ASP A 629 6.92 2.80 43.35
CA ASP A 629 5.67 2.27 42.81
C ASP A 629 4.97 3.31 41.91
N PHE A 630 4.86 4.56 42.36
CA PHE A 630 4.32 5.65 41.53
C PHE A 630 5.19 6.01 40.33
N CYS A 631 6.51 6.05 40.48
CA CYS A 631 7.43 6.27 39.35
C CYS A 631 7.23 5.21 38.26
N LEU A 632 7.14 3.93 38.66
CA LEU A 632 6.90 2.83 37.73
C LEU A 632 5.51 2.93 37.11
N ALA A 633 4.47 3.18 37.91
CA ALA A 633 3.10 3.28 37.42
C ALA A 633 2.90 4.45 36.44
N LEU A 634 3.57 5.59 36.68
CA LEU A 634 3.56 6.74 35.77
C LEU A 634 4.35 6.49 34.47
N GLY A 635 5.37 5.63 34.52
CA GLY A 635 6.14 5.17 33.36
C GLY A 635 5.43 4.15 32.49
N ILE A 636 4.39 3.48 33.00
CA ILE A 636 3.48 2.64 32.22
C ILE A 636 2.44 3.57 31.58
N ARG A 637 2.22 3.49 30.27
CA ARG A 637 1.16 4.25 29.60
C ARG A 637 0.39 3.41 28.61
#